data_AF-A0AAN7EHD3-F1
#
_entry.id   AF-A0AAN7EHD3-F1
#
_cell.length_a   1.000
_cell.length_b   1.000
_cell.length_c   1.000
_cell.angle_alpha   90.00
_cell.angle_beta   90.00
_cell.angle_gamma   90.00
#
_symmetry.space_group_name_H-M   'P 1'
#
loop_
_entity.id
_entity.type
_entity.pdbx_description
1 polymer ?
#
loop_
_entity_poly.entity_id
_entity_poly.type
_entity_poly.pdbx_seq_one_letter_code
_entity_poly.pdbx_strand_id
1 'polypeptide(L)'
;MSTISVTTKHSMMECDNEAIRRGRVFVDNEAALVEAGELVGAFERRVIEKGDIGGNLVELIKGEKVGRRSSEEITVFKSVGSAIVDILAAQLVYETYIGKQ
;
A
#
# COMPACT_ATOMS: atom_id res chain seq x y z
N MET A 1 -3.36 -15.48 2.44
CA MET A 1 -3.54 -14.47 3.52
C MET A 1 -3.32 -13.07 2.94
N SER A 2 -4.09 -12.06 3.36
CA SER A 2 -3.91 -10.66 2.94
C SER A 2 -3.62 -9.80 4.17
N THR A 3 -2.61 -8.95 4.09
CA THR A 3 -2.28 -7.98 5.15
C THR A 3 -2.25 -6.57 4.58
N ILE A 4 -2.83 -5.62 5.31
CA ILE A 4 -2.71 -4.18 5.04
C ILE A 4 -1.90 -3.60 6.19
N SER A 5 -0.92 -2.75 5.87
CA SER A 5 -0.02 -2.14 6.85
C SER A 5 0.09 -0.64 6.58
N VAL A 6 -0.02 0.17 7.63
CA VAL A 6 -0.02 1.65 7.54
C VAL A 6 1.00 2.22 8.52
N THR A 7 2.10 2.78 8.02
CA THR A 7 3.16 3.34 8.87
C THR A 7 3.74 4.59 8.25
N THR A 8 3.88 5.66 9.02
CA THR A 8 4.40 6.95 8.55
C THR A 8 5.70 7.39 9.24
N LYS A 9 6.03 6.81 10.40
CA LYS A 9 7.28 7.08 11.09
C LYS A 9 8.37 6.13 10.58
N HIS A 10 9.57 6.66 10.35
CA HIS A 10 10.69 5.90 9.82
C HIS A 10 11.06 4.65 10.64
N SER A 11 10.89 4.69 11.97
CA SER A 11 11.17 3.55 12.85
C SER A 11 9.97 2.62 13.09
N MET A 12 8.79 2.92 12.53
CA MET A 12 7.57 2.11 12.74
C MET A 12 7.52 0.93 11.77
N MET A 13 7.11 -0.21 12.31
CA MET A 13 6.94 -1.47 11.59
C MET A 13 5.78 -2.24 12.25
N GLU A 14 4.78 -2.62 11.46
CA GLU A 14 3.63 -3.42 11.89
C GLU A 14 3.76 -4.88 11.44
N CYS A 15 4.43 -5.13 10.31
CA CYS A 15 4.72 -6.44 9.75
C CYS A 15 6.19 -6.81 9.96
N ASP A 16 6.46 -8.07 10.32
CA ASP A 16 7.84 -8.54 10.40
C ASP A 16 8.48 -8.72 9.01
N ASN A 17 9.81 -8.85 8.98
CA ASN A 17 10.55 -9.02 7.73
C ASN A 17 10.12 -10.28 6.96
N GLU A 18 9.67 -11.34 7.65
CA GLU A 18 9.23 -12.58 7.01
C GLU A 18 7.90 -12.41 6.29
N ALA A 19 6.96 -11.65 6.85
CA ALA A 19 5.71 -11.30 6.17
C ALA A 19 5.97 -10.47 4.91
N ILE A 20 6.91 -9.51 4.96
CA ILE A 20 7.31 -8.71 3.80
C ILE A 20 8.01 -9.58 2.75
N ARG A 21 8.94 -10.45 3.17
CA ARG A 21 9.71 -11.32 2.27
C ARG A 21 8.85 -12.37 1.56
N ARG A 22 7.90 -12.99 2.28
CA ARG A 22 7.00 -14.00 1.72
C ARG A 22 5.82 -13.39 0.98
N GLY A 23 5.51 -12.13 1.27
CA GLY A 23 4.39 -11.41 0.71
C GLY A 23 4.72 -10.81 -0.65
N ARG A 24 3.77 -10.86 -1.56
CA ARG A 24 3.79 -9.99 -2.73
C ARG A 24 3.34 -8.60 -2.33
N VAL A 25 4.27 -7.66 -2.32
CA VAL A 25 4.08 -6.30 -1.80
C VAL A 25 3.53 -5.39 -2.90
N PHE A 26 2.48 -4.66 -2.60
CA PHE A 26 1.89 -3.61 -3.42
C PHE A 26 1.80 -2.33 -2.60
N VAL A 27 1.82 -1.18 -3.27
CA VAL A 27 1.77 0.13 -2.61
C VAL A 27 0.56 0.93 -3.06
N ASP A 28 0.09 1.88 -2.26
CA ASP A 28 -0.93 2.84 -2.68
C ASP A 28 -0.39 3.76 -3.79
N ASN A 29 0.77 4.37 -3.56
CA ASN A 29 1.48 5.21 -4.50
C ASN A 29 3.00 5.10 -4.27
N GLU A 30 3.79 5.71 -5.16
CA GLU A 30 5.25 5.59 -5.12
C GLU A 30 5.90 6.22 -3.88
N ALA A 31 5.25 7.17 -3.22
CA ALA A 31 5.77 7.79 -2.01
C ALA A 31 5.93 6.77 -0.87
N ALA A 32 5.17 5.68 -0.87
CA ALA A 32 5.34 4.59 0.09
C ALA A 32 6.76 3.99 0.06
N LEU A 33 7.48 4.06 -1.06
CA LEU A 33 8.86 3.56 -1.16
C LEU A 33 9.88 4.41 -0.39
N VAL A 34 9.48 5.61 0.06
CA VAL A 34 10.32 6.59 0.74
C VAL A 34 9.77 6.92 2.14
N GLU A 35 8.44 6.97 2.29
CA GLU A 35 7.79 7.39 3.53
C GLU A 35 7.44 6.21 4.45
N ALA A 36 7.18 5.02 3.90
CA ALA A 36 6.88 3.87 4.73
C ALA A 36 8.15 3.34 5.38
N GLY A 37 8.38 3.69 6.64
CA GLY A 37 9.53 3.23 7.43
C GLY A 37 9.75 1.71 7.39
N GLU A 38 8.65 0.95 7.37
CA GLU A 38 8.66 -0.50 7.19
C GLU A 38 9.31 -0.95 5.86
N LEU A 39 8.96 -0.32 4.72
CA LEU A 39 9.55 -0.64 3.42
C LEU A 39 10.98 -0.10 3.31
N VAL A 40 11.21 1.14 3.75
CA VAL A 40 12.55 1.74 3.75
C VAL A 40 13.52 0.88 4.53
N GLY A 41 13.14 0.49 5.75
CA GLY A 41 13.94 -0.41 6.57
C GLY A 41 14.11 -1.80 5.94
N ALA A 42 13.09 -2.33 5.24
CA ALA A 42 13.21 -3.60 4.53
C ALA A 42 14.22 -3.52 3.38
N PHE A 43 14.27 -2.41 2.64
CA PHE A 43 15.27 -2.17 1.60
C PHE A 43 16.68 -2.04 2.18
N GLU A 44 16.85 -1.27 3.26
CA GLU A 44 18.13 -1.10 3.95
C GLU A 44 18.68 -2.43 4.48
N ARG A 45 17.80 -3.27 5.04
CA ARG A 45 18.13 -4.62 5.53
C ARG A 45 18.23 -5.67 4.43
N ARG A 46 17.97 -5.31 3.16
CA ARG A 46 17.96 -6.21 2.00
C ARG A 46 17.02 -7.41 2.16
N VAL A 47 15.88 -7.18 2.82
CA VAL A 47 14.79 -8.17 2.93
C VAL A 47 14.09 -8.33 1.59
N ILE A 48 13.91 -7.20 0.88
CA ILE A 48 13.42 -7.07 -0.49
C ILE A 48 14.15 -5.90 -1.16
N GLU A 49 14.07 -5.80 -2.47
CA GLU A 49 14.53 -4.67 -3.29
C GLU A 49 13.34 -3.88 -3.84
N LYS A 50 13.56 -2.65 -4.32
CA LYS A 50 12.49 -1.85 -4.94
C LYS A 50 11.88 -2.54 -6.16
N GLY A 51 12.65 -3.37 -6.87
CA GLY A 51 12.17 -4.16 -8.01
C GLY A 51 11.20 -5.29 -7.63
N ASP A 52 11.17 -5.68 -6.35
CA ASP A 52 10.26 -6.73 -5.85
C ASP A 52 8.84 -6.21 -5.61
N ILE A 53 8.62 -4.90 -5.69
CA ILE A 53 7.30 -4.29 -5.56
C ILE A 53 6.43 -4.71 -6.75
N GLY A 54 5.33 -5.38 -6.45
CA GLY A 54 4.44 -5.99 -7.44
C GLY A 54 3.61 -5.00 -8.26
N GLY A 55 3.58 -3.73 -7.84
CA GLY A 55 2.87 -2.62 -8.48
C GLY A 55 2.24 -1.66 -7.49
N ASN A 56 1.67 -0.57 -8.00
CA ASN A 56 0.86 0.37 -7.22
C ASN A 56 -0.66 0.16 -7.42
N LEU A 57 -1.47 0.83 -6.60
CA LEU A 57 -2.93 0.70 -6.62
C LEU A 57 -3.54 1.08 -7.98
N VAL A 58 -2.99 2.09 -8.66
CA VAL A 58 -3.49 2.53 -9.97
C VAL A 58 -3.24 1.45 -11.03
N GLU A 59 -2.03 0.89 -11.08
CA GLU A 59 -1.69 -0.19 -12.00
C GLU A 59 -2.53 -1.45 -11.75
N LEU A 60 -2.85 -1.74 -10.48
CA LEU A 60 -3.75 -2.84 -10.11
C LEU A 60 -5.18 -2.61 -10.61
N ILE A 61 -5.73 -1.42 -10.38
CA ILE A 61 -7.10 -1.07 -10.81
C ILE A 61 -7.22 -1.09 -12.34
N LYS A 62 -6.18 -0.65 -13.05
CA LYS A 62 -6.13 -0.68 -14.52
C LYS A 62 -5.88 -2.09 -15.09
N GLY A 63 -5.53 -3.07 -14.27
CA GLY A 63 -5.17 -4.42 -14.72
C GLY A 63 -3.79 -4.51 -15.38
N GLU A 64 -2.95 -3.46 -15.26
CA GLU A 64 -1.57 -3.43 -15.78
C GLU A 64 -0.66 -4.36 -14.96
N LYS A 65 -0.98 -4.55 -13.68
CA LYS A 65 -0.34 -5.52 -12.79
C LYS A 65 -1.36 -6.53 -12.30
N VAL A 66 -1.01 -7.82 -12.37
CA VAL A 66 -1.82 -8.88 -11.79
C VAL A 66 -1.79 -8.72 -10.26
N GLY A 67 -2.93 -8.69 -9.59
CA GLY A 67 -3.01 -8.73 -8.14
C GLY A 67 -2.68 -10.12 -7.58
N ARG A 68 -3.52 -10.65 -6.70
CA ARG A 68 -3.39 -12.02 -6.18
C ARG A 68 -3.42 -13.06 -7.32
N ARG A 69 -2.50 -14.03 -7.29
CA ARG A 69 -2.36 -15.12 -8.27
C ARG A 69 -2.90 -16.47 -7.78
N SER A 70 -2.97 -16.68 -6.47
CA SER A 70 -3.52 -17.90 -5.87
C SER A 70 -4.10 -17.65 -4.47
N SER A 71 -4.87 -18.62 -3.96
CA SER A 71 -5.41 -18.62 -2.59
C SER A 71 -4.31 -18.66 -1.53
N GLU A 72 -3.23 -19.40 -1.82
CA GLU A 72 -2.12 -19.64 -0.89
C GLU A 72 -1.13 -18.46 -0.82
N GLU A 73 -1.17 -17.55 -1.79
CA GLU A 73 -0.28 -16.39 -1.83
C GLU A 73 -0.51 -15.48 -0.61
N ILE A 74 0.58 -14.88 -0.12
CA ILE A 74 0.51 -13.78 0.84
C ILE A 74 0.59 -12.48 0.05
N THR A 75 -0.36 -11.57 0.26
CA THR A 75 -0.30 -10.22 -0.36
C THR A 75 -0.20 -9.18 0.73
N VAL A 76 0.73 -8.24 0.56
CA VAL A 76 0.90 -7.10 1.48
C VAL A 76 0.55 -5.85 0.70
N PHE A 77 -0.40 -5.06 1.21
CA PHE A 77 -0.68 -3.74 0.66
C PHE A 77 -0.18 -2.69 1.65
N LYS A 78 0.81 -1.89 1.23
CA LYS A 78 1.38 -0.80 2.01
C LYS A 78 0.74 0.51 1.62
N SER A 79 0.27 1.26 2.60
CA SER A 79 -0.25 2.61 2.38
C SER A 79 0.42 3.63 3.31
N VAL A 80 0.68 4.81 2.76
CA VAL A 80 1.13 6.02 3.49
C VAL A 80 0.09 7.13 3.45
N GLY A 81 -0.94 6.98 2.62
CA GLY A 81 -2.02 7.96 2.45
C GLY A 81 -1.82 8.82 1.21
N SER A 82 -2.91 9.42 0.76
CA SER A 82 -2.90 10.38 -0.35
C SER A 82 -3.96 11.43 -0.13
N ALA A 83 -3.56 12.71 -0.18
CA ALA A 83 -4.46 13.85 -0.04
C ALA A 83 -5.60 13.84 -1.09
N ILE A 84 -5.40 13.18 -2.23
CA ILE A 84 -6.44 13.03 -3.26
C ILE A 84 -7.62 12.22 -2.71
N VAL A 85 -7.34 11.14 -1.96
CA VAL A 85 -8.39 10.28 -1.38
C VAL A 85 -9.17 11.06 -0.33
N ASP A 86 -8.51 11.91 0.45
CA ASP A 86 -9.17 12.77 1.45
C ASP A 86 -10.11 13.79 0.80
N ILE A 87 -9.65 14.46 -0.27
CA ILE A 87 -10.46 15.44 -1.01
C ILE A 87 -11.66 14.76 -1.67
N LEU A 88 -11.47 13.60 -2.29
CA LEU A 88 -12.58 12.84 -2.90
C LEU A 88 -13.60 12.39 -1.85
N ALA A 89 -13.14 11.94 -0.68
CA ALA A 89 -14.03 11.60 0.43
C ALA A 89 -14.81 12.83 0.92
N ALA A 90 -14.14 13.98 1.06
CA ALA A 90 -14.78 15.24 1.45
C ALA A 90 -15.84 15.69 0.43
N GLN A 91 -15.52 15.60 -0.87
CA GLN A 91 -16.46 15.91 -1.95
C GLN A 91 -17.68 14.98 -1.90
N LEU A 92 -17.48 13.67 -1.75
CA LEU A 92 -18.58 12.70 -1.64
C LEU A 92 -19.51 13.03 -0.47
N VAL A 93 -18.96 13.37 0.69
CA VAL A 93 -19.74 13.79 1.87
C VAL A 93 -20.52 15.08 1.58
N TYR A 94 -19.87 16.07 0.96
CA TYR A 94 -20.50 17.34 0.61
C TYR A 94 -21.66 17.15 -0.37
N GLU A 95 -21.44 16.42 -1.47
CA GLU A 95 -22.45 16.11 -2.48
C GLU A 95 -23.63 15.33 -1.89
N THR A 96 -23.34 14.35 -1.04
CA THR A 96 -24.38 13.57 -0.34
C THR A 96 -25.20 14.43 0.60
N TYR A 97 -24.60 15.43 1.25
CA TYR A 97 -25.30 16.35 2.13
C TYR A 97 -26.21 17.31 1.35
N ILE A 98 -25.71 17.93 0.28
CA ILE A 98 -26.52 18.86 -0.53
C ILE A 98 -27.62 18.16 -1.32
N GLY A 99 -27.42 16.90 -1.75
CA GLY A 99 -28.44 16.13 -2.49
C GLY A 99 -29.52 15.51 -1.61
N LYS A 100 -29.39 15.60 -0.27
CA LYS A 100 -30.42 15.19 0.71
C LYS A 100 -31.30 16.35 1.19
N GLN A 101 -30.99 17.59 0.79
CA GLN A 101 -31.83 18.77 0.97
C GLN A 101 -32.85 18.84 -0.16
#